data_AF-A0A0N5CTM5-F1
#
_entry.id   AF-A0A0N5CTM5-F1
#
_cell.length_a   1.000
_cell.length_b   1.000
_cell.length_c   1.000
_cell.angle_alpha   90.00
_cell.angle_beta   90.00
_cell.angle_gamma   90.00
#
_symmetry.space_group_name_H-M   'P 1'
#
loop_
_entity.id
_entity.type
_entity.pdbx_description
1 polymer ?
#
loop_
_entity_poly.entity_id
_entity_poly.type
_entity_poly.pdbx_seq_one_letter_code
_entity_poly.pdbx_strand_id
1 'polypeptide(L)'
;MPLRGPHIARLTMIKKLLENKIIPSSQLGDPHECIFEYISLFHSKPCCYIDLKPFLFLIREDQVTPFLQRVSDFVDQLRAKYSDKKEKVMDVRWADIFYQRLRRGLGLHSKFSAIEKRQAVGYMIEMIDNCSDSELAAAAYAYIAASILWDLYAESGDVKALYELILLLEWVIKNHQSDQISAVILCKAYSSIGITTRVQRLIRGLDIKYIQKDTLGELLSFIFIIFVLSTKVLIKDYGECFC
;
A
#
# COMPACT_ATOMS: atom_id res chain seq x y z
N MET A 1 13.27 22.90 -11.85
CA MET A 1 12.43 21.98 -11.06
C MET A 1 12.94 22.02 -9.62
N PRO A 2 12.09 22.16 -8.59
CA PRO A 2 12.55 22.22 -7.20
C PRO A 2 13.26 20.92 -6.80
N LEU A 3 14.33 21.05 -6.00
CA LEU A 3 15.13 19.90 -5.56
C LEU A 3 14.42 19.19 -4.40
N ARG A 4 14.24 17.87 -4.50
CA ARG A 4 13.62 17.02 -3.47
C ARG A 4 14.34 17.08 -2.12
N GLY A 5 15.68 17.03 -2.14
CA GLY A 5 16.53 16.93 -0.95
C GLY A 5 16.31 18.03 0.09
N PRO A 6 16.35 19.33 -0.28
CA PRO A 6 16.12 20.43 0.64
C PRO A 6 14.79 20.36 1.42
N HIS A 7 13.68 19.98 0.76
CA HIS A 7 12.39 19.90 1.45
C HIS A 7 12.34 18.73 2.45
N ILE A 8 12.92 17.57 2.09
CA ILE A 8 13.07 16.44 3.03
C ILE A 8 14.01 16.80 4.18
N ALA A 9 15.09 17.52 3.91
CA ALA A 9 16.04 17.97 4.93
C ALA A 9 15.37 18.89 5.96
N ARG A 10 14.50 19.80 5.51
CA ARG A 10 13.69 20.66 6.39
C ARG A 10 12.77 19.83 7.31
N LEU A 11 12.02 18.87 6.76
CA LEU A 11 11.18 17.97 7.57
C LEU A 11 12.00 17.10 8.53
N THR A 12 13.18 16.65 8.10
CA THR A 12 14.12 15.86 8.91
C THR A 12 14.68 16.68 10.07
N MET A 13 15.01 17.95 9.83
CA MET A 13 15.44 18.87 10.87
C MET A 13 14.32 19.08 11.90
N ILE A 14 13.08 19.34 11.45
CA ILE A 14 11.91 19.49 12.33
C ILE A 14 11.74 18.24 13.21
N LYS A 15 11.74 17.05 12.60
CA LYS A 15 11.66 15.77 13.30
C LYS A 15 12.74 15.64 14.39
N LYS A 16 14.00 15.86 14.02
CA LYS A 16 15.13 15.73 14.98
C LYS A 16 15.06 16.74 16.11
N LEU A 17 14.65 17.98 15.84
CA LEU A 17 14.53 19.01 16.88
C LEU A 17 13.43 18.67 17.90
N LEU A 18 12.31 18.14 17.43
CA LEU A 18 11.22 17.66 18.30
C LEU A 18 11.62 16.43 19.11
N GLU A 19 12.24 15.43 18.47
CA GLU A 19 12.71 14.20 19.14
C GLU A 19 13.72 14.51 20.25
N ASN A 20 14.64 15.45 20.01
CA ASN A 20 15.65 15.85 20.98
C ASN A 20 15.18 16.94 21.96
N LYS A 21 13.91 17.38 21.87
CA LYS A 21 13.32 18.45 22.71
C LYS A 21 14.14 19.74 22.75
N ILE A 22 14.89 20.03 21.68
CA ILE A 22 15.81 21.18 21.61
C ILE A 22 15.02 22.48 21.49
N ILE A 23 13.91 22.45 20.75
CA ILE A 23 13.07 23.61 20.48
C ILE A 23 11.61 23.23 20.73
N PRO A 24 10.83 24.06 21.45
CA PRO A 24 9.39 23.85 21.59
C PRO A 24 8.69 23.95 20.22
N SER A 25 7.66 23.13 20.00
CA SER A 25 6.92 23.07 18.74
C SER A 25 6.40 24.41 18.22
N SER A 26 6.21 25.39 19.12
CA SER A 26 5.80 26.76 18.80
C SER A 26 6.81 27.58 17.97
N GLN A 27 8.08 27.19 17.93
CA GLN A 27 9.14 27.93 17.21
C GLN A 27 9.58 27.26 15.90
N LEU A 28 9.03 26.09 15.56
CA LEU A 28 9.46 25.28 14.40
C LEU A 28 8.74 25.61 13.08
N GLY A 29 7.93 26.67 13.05
CA GLY A 29 6.95 26.90 11.98
C GLY A 29 5.83 25.85 12.04
N ASP A 30 4.91 25.86 11.08
CA ASP A 30 3.86 24.84 11.00
C ASP A 30 4.36 23.62 10.19
N PRO A 31 4.55 22.45 10.82
CA PRO A 31 4.94 21.23 10.11
C PRO A 31 3.90 20.82 9.06
N HIS A 32 2.61 21.12 9.27
CA HIS A 32 1.57 20.80 8.29
C HIS A 32 1.75 21.58 6.99
N GLU A 33 2.12 22.87 7.08
CA GLU A 33 2.46 23.67 5.90
C GLU A 33 3.66 23.09 5.15
N CYS A 34 4.70 22.66 5.88
CA CYS A 34 5.88 22.05 5.25
C CYS A 34 5.53 20.76 4.51
N ILE A 35 4.67 19.92 5.09
CA ILE A 35 4.19 18.69 4.45
C ILE A 35 3.32 19.03 3.25
N PHE A 36 2.37 19.98 3.38
CA PHE A 36 1.49 20.36 2.29
C PHE A 36 2.25 21.00 1.12
N GLU A 37 3.23 21.86 1.42
CA GLU A 37 4.17 22.40 0.43
C GLU A 37 4.86 21.26 -0.35
N TYR A 38 5.37 20.25 0.35
CA TYR A 38 5.96 19.07 -0.30
C TYR A 38 4.97 18.36 -1.23
N ILE A 39 3.74 18.13 -0.77
CA ILE A 39 2.68 17.49 -1.57
C ILE A 39 2.43 18.30 -2.84
N SER A 40 2.28 19.62 -2.72
CA SER A 40 2.01 20.49 -3.87
C SER A 40 3.08 20.40 -4.96
N LEU A 41 4.35 20.21 -4.57
CA LEU A 41 5.49 20.12 -5.48
C LEU A 41 5.72 18.72 -6.06
N PHE A 42 5.44 17.67 -5.29
CA PHE A 42 5.86 16.30 -5.62
C PHE A 42 4.71 15.29 -5.75
N HIS A 43 3.43 15.69 -5.66
CA HIS A 43 2.26 14.80 -5.78
C HIS A 43 2.28 13.88 -7.01
N SER A 44 2.82 14.35 -8.13
CA SER A 44 2.89 13.58 -9.38
C SER A 44 3.94 12.47 -9.38
N LYS A 45 4.71 12.33 -8.29
CA LYS A 45 5.80 11.35 -8.17
C LYS A 45 5.39 10.16 -7.30
N PRO A 46 5.61 8.90 -7.74
CA PRO A 46 5.28 7.70 -6.96
C PRO A 46 5.92 7.64 -5.57
N CYS A 47 7.09 8.29 -5.40
CA CYS A 47 7.82 8.33 -4.14
C CYS A 47 7.22 9.29 -3.10
N CYS A 48 6.33 10.20 -3.49
CA CYS A 48 5.83 11.27 -2.61
C CYS A 48 5.31 10.75 -1.27
N TYR A 49 4.52 9.68 -1.29
CA TYR A 49 4.02 9.05 -0.06
C TYR A 49 5.13 8.43 0.79
N ILE A 50 6.09 7.72 0.17
CA ILE A 50 7.19 7.07 0.89
C ILE A 50 8.09 8.11 1.56
N ASP A 51 8.27 9.27 0.92
CA ASP A 51 9.05 10.38 1.45
C ASP A 51 8.39 11.02 2.67
N LEU A 52 7.06 11.14 2.66
CA LEU A 52 6.29 11.76 3.72
C LEU A 52 5.90 10.80 4.84
N LYS A 53 5.84 9.49 4.58
CA LYS A 53 5.49 8.46 5.57
C LYS A 53 6.23 8.60 6.91
N PRO A 54 7.56 8.85 6.95
CA PRO A 54 8.30 9.01 8.20
C PRO A 54 7.93 10.25 9.01
N PHE A 55 7.17 11.18 8.43
CA PHE A 55 6.80 12.48 9.01
C PHE A 55 5.31 12.61 9.31
N LEU A 56 4.49 11.60 9.00
CA LEU A 56 3.04 11.65 9.23
C LEU A 56 2.68 11.86 10.70
N PHE A 57 3.54 11.42 11.63
CA PHE A 57 3.38 11.64 13.07
C PHE A 57 3.43 13.13 13.46
N LEU A 58 3.94 14.02 12.59
CA LEU A 58 3.91 15.46 12.79
C LEU A 58 2.49 16.03 12.62
N ILE A 59 1.60 15.30 11.94
CA ILE A 59 0.18 15.65 11.81
C ILE A 59 -0.52 15.14 13.07
N ARG A 60 -0.90 16.07 13.94
CA ARG A 60 -1.60 15.74 15.19
C ARG A 60 -3.00 15.20 14.90
N GLU A 61 -3.52 14.34 15.78
CA GLU A 61 -4.83 13.71 15.61
C GLU A 61 -5.97 14.73 15.43
N ASP A 62 -5.93 15.86 16.13
CA ASP A 62 -6.91 16.95 16.03
C ASP A 62 -6.87 17.65 14.66
N GLN A 63 -5.77 17.50 13.92
CA GLN A 63 -5.52 18.15 12.62
C GLN A 63 -5.64 17.18 11.44
N VAL A 64 -5.82 15.88 11.67
CA VAL A 64 -5.91 14.87 10.60
C VAL A 64 -7.06 15.19 9.64
N THR A 65 -8.27 15.43 10.15
CA THR A 65 -9.45 15.72 9.33
C THR A 65 -9.30 16.99 8.48
N PRO A 66 -8.97 18.18 9.05
CA PRO A 66 -8.80 19.38 8.24
C PRO A 66 -7.63 19.27 7.26
N PHE A 67 -6.54 18.58 7.63
CA PHE A 67 -5.42 18.35 6.72
C PHE A 67 -5.81 17.49 5.53
N LEU A 68 -6.54 16.39 5.77
CA LEU A 68 -7.03 15.52 4.69
C LEU A 68 -8.04 16.23 3.80
N GLN A 69 -8.92 17.07 4.35
CA GLN A 69 -9.82 17.89 3.55
C GLN A 69 -9.04 18.80 2.61
N ARG A 70 -8.01 19.50 3.14
CA ARG A 70 -7.15 20.38 2.32
C ARG A 70 -6.45 19.61 1.19
N VAL A 71 -5.99 18.40 1.45
CA VAL A 71 -5.37 17.55 0.41
C VAL A 71 -6.40 17.07 -0.61
N SER A 72 -7.62 16.72 -0.17
CA SER A 72 -8.72 16.35 -1.06
C SER A 72 -9.08 17.50 -2.00
N ASP A 73 -9.27 18.70 -1.46
CA ASP A 73 -9.59 19.91 -2.23
C ASP A 73 -8.50 20.20 -3.27
N PHE A 74 -7.23 19.98 -2.90
CA PHE A 74 -6.10 20.12 -3.83
C PHE A 74 -6.17 19.10 -4.99
N VAL A 75 -6.48 17.83 -4.71
CA VAL A 75 -6.64 16.80 -5.75
C VAL A 75 -7.81 17.14 -6.68
N ASP A 76 -8.93 17.60 -6.13
CA ASP A 76 -10.10 18.02 -6.93
C ASP A 76 -9.78 19.24 -7.81
N GLN A 77 -9.04 20.21 -7.28
CA GLN A 77 -8.53 21.33 -8.07
C GLN A 77 -7.61 20.89 -9.20
N LEU A 78 -6.73 19.91 -8.98
CA LEU A 78 -5.89 19.35 -10.04
C LEU A 78 -6.74 18.66 -11.11
N ARG A 79 -7.75 17.89 -10.70
CA ARG A 79 -8.67 17.21 -11.62
C ARG A 79 -9.44 18.21 -12.48
N ALA A 80 -9.96 19.28 -11.88
CA ALA A 80 -10.65 20.35 -12.60
C ALA A 80 -9.70 21.12 -13.53
N LYS A 81 -8.48 21.41 -13.09
CA LYS A 81 -7.48 22.16 -13.88
C LYS A 81 -6.98 21.38 -15.11
N TYR A 82 -6.97 20.05 -15.03
CA TYR A 82 -6.40 19.17 -16.04
C TYR A 82 -7.42 18.29 -16.76
N SER A 83 -8.72 18.56 -16.62
CA SER A 83 -9.81 17.77 -17.25
C SER A 83 -9.59 17.55 -18.74
N ASP A 84 -9.11 18.56 -19.46
CA ASP A 84 -8.91 18.52 -20.91
C ASP A 84 -7.46 18.23 -21.31
N LYS A 85 -6.55 18.06 -20.35
CA LYS A 85 -5.10 17.90 -20.60
C LYS A 85 -4.67 16.45 -20.45
N LYS A 86 -4.73 15.70 -21.54
CA LYS A 86 -4.30 14.29 -21.60
C LYS A 86 -2.90 14.05 -21.03
N GLU A 87 -1.97 14.98 -21.25
CA GLU A 87 -0.58 14.92 -20.74
C GLU A 87 -0.47 14.99 -19.21
N LYS A 88 -1.51 15.45 -18.51
CA LYS A 88 -1.55 15.64 -17.05
C LYS A 88 -2.42 14.63 -16.31
N VAL A 89 -3.05 13.70 -17.02
CA VAL A 89 -3.89 12.65 -16.43
C VAL A 89 -3.09 11.81 -15.42
N MET A 90 -1.83 11.47 -15.75
CA MET A 90 -0.96 10.74 -14.84
C MET A 90 -0.61 11.53 -13.56
N ASP A 91 -0.41 12.83 -13.66
CA ASP A 91 -0.11 13.68 -12.50
C ASP A 91 -1.31 13.68 -11.52
N VAL A 92 -2.55 13.77 -12.04
CA VAL A 92 -3.79 13.70 -11.25
C VAL A 92 -3.97 12.33 -10.61
N ARG A 93 -3.72 11.25 -11.34
CA ARG A 93 -3.80 9.88 -10.80
C ARG A 93 -2.81 9.66 -9.66
N TRP A 94 -1.55 10.10 -9.81
CA TRP A 94 -0.57 9.98 -8.73
C TRP A 94 -0.93 10.84 -7.51
N ALA A 95 -1.57 11.99 -7.71
CA ALA A 95 -2.10 12.80 -6.63
C ALA A 95 -3.22 12.07 -5.86
N ASP A 96 -4.15 11.43 -6.57
CA ASP A 96 -5.19 10.62 -5.94
C ASP A 96 -4.61 9.38 -5.23
N ILE A 97 -3.72 8.61 -5.86
CA ILE A 97 -3.00 7.49 -5.22
C ILE A 97 -2.31 7.96 -3.94
N PHE A 98 -1.65 9.12 -3.97
CA PHE A 98 -1.04 9.71 -2.79
C PHE A 98 -2.08 9.99 -1.70
N TYR A 99 -3.21 10.63 -2.05
CA TYR A 99 -4.29 10.93 -1.11
C TYR A 99 -4.87 9.65 -0.48
N GLN A 100 -5.14 8.62 -1.28
CA GLN A 100 -5.64 7.33 -0.77
C GLN A 100 -4.63 6.65 0.16
N ARG A 101 -3.33 6.70 -0.16
CA ARG A 101 -2.26 6.21 0.72
C ARG A 101 -2.13 7.03 2.00
N LEU A 102 -2.31 8.35 1.93
CA LEU A 102 -2.28 9.24 3.08
C LEU A 102 -3.44 8.96 4.04
N ARG A 103 -4.67 8.81 3.53
CA ARG A 103 -5.84 8.39 4.34
C ARG A 103 -5.55 7.10 5.09
N ARG A 104 -4.93 6.11 4.43
CA ARG A 104 -4.51 4.87 5.08
C ARG A 104 -3.40 5.09 6.11
N GLY A 105 -2.37 5.86 5.76
CA GLY A 105 -1.22 6.14 6.63
C GLY A 105 -1.58 6.90 7.91
N LEU A 106 -2.65 7.71 7.87
CA LEU A 106 -3.23 8.40 9.02
C LEU A 106 -4.33 7.59 9.74
N GLY A 107 -4.53 6.33 9.35
CA GLY A 107 -5.42 5.39 10.06
C GLY A 107 -6.91 5.55 9.78
N LEU A 108 -7.33 6.28 8.74
CA LEU A 108 -8.77 6.44 8.45
C LEU A 108 -9.43 5.14 8.05
N HIS A 109 -8.79 4.34 7.20
CA HIS A 109 -9.37 3.07 6.74
C HIS A 109 -9.58 2.07 7.89
N SER A 110 -8.79 2.17 8.96
CA SER A 110 -8.99 1.35 10.17
C SER A 110 -10.23 1.74 10.97
N LYS A 111 -10.73 2.97 10.79
CA LYS A 111 -11.94 3.49 11.45
C LYS A 111 -13.22 3.20 10.66
N PHE A 112 -13.10 2.74 9.42
CA PHE A 112 -14.25 2.45 8.56
C PHE A 112 -14.98 1.19 8.99
N SER A 113 -16.30 1.25 8.90
CA SER A 113 -17.18 0.09 8.92
C SER A 113 -16.87 -0.85 7.75
N ALA A 114 -17.33 -2.11 7.85
CA ALA A 114 -17.14 -3.08 6.79
C ALA A 114 -17.72 -2.62 5.42
N ILE A 115 -18.83 -1.87 5.46
CA ILE A 115 -19.48 -1.32 4.27
C ILE A 115 -18.61 -0.24 3.63
N GLU A 116 -18.10 0.71 4.42
CA GLU A 116 -17.21 1.78 3.93
C GLU A 116 -15.89 1.22 3.38
N LYS A 117 -15.33 0.17 4.02
CA LYS A 117 -14.15 -0.54 3.49
C LYS A 117 -14.45 -1.16 2.12
N ARG A 118 -15.60 -1.81 1.94
CA ARG A 118 -16.02 -2.37 0.65
C ARG A 118 -16.27 -1.30 -0.41
N GLN A 119 -16.86 -0.17 -0.05
CA GLN A 119 -17.02 0.98 -0.95
C GLN A 119 -15.66 1.54 -1.39
N ALA A 120 -14.72 1.68 -0.46
CA ALA A 120 -13.36 2.12 -0.78
C ALA A 120 -12.66 1.13 -1.73
N VAL A 121 -12.82 -0.19 -1.54
CA VAL A 121 -12.31 -1.20 -2.47
C VAL A 121 -12.95 -1.05 -3.86
N GLY A 122 -14.27 -0.85 -3.93
CA GLY A 122 -14.98 -0.62 -5.19
C GLY A 122 -14.41 0.58 -5.95
N TYR A 123 -14.16 1.69 -5.27
CA TYR A 123 -13.50 2.86 -5.86
C TYR A 123 -12.11 2.52 -6.42
N MET A 124 -11.27 1.78 -5.67
CA MET A 124 -9.94 1.40 -6.17
C MET A 124 -10.04 0.52 -7.43
N ILE A 125 -11.00 -0.41 -7.49
CA ILE A 125 -11.22 -1.27 -8.66
C ILE A 125 -11.62 -0.44 -9.88
N GLU A 126 -12.55 0.51 -9.71
CA GLU A 126 -12.92 1.45 -10.78
C GLU A 126 -11.71 2.26 -11.26
N MET A 127 -10.84 2.70 -10.35
CA MET A 127 -9.64 3.43 -10.74
C MET A 127 -8.61 2.54 -11.46
N ILE A 128 -8.52 1.26 -11.14
CA ILE A 128 -7.66 0.28 -11.84
C ILE A 128 -8.10 0.14 -13.30
N ASP A 129 -9.40 -0.03 -13.56
CA ASP A 129 -9.94 -0.13 -14.91
C ASP A 129 -9.65 1.13 -15.74
N ASN A 130 -9.64 2.29 -15.09
CA ASN A 130 -9.29 3.57 -15.68
C ASN A 130 -7.78 3.79 -15.88
N CYS A 131 -6.91 2.85 -15.53
CA CYS A 131 -5.44 2.94 -15.61
C CYS A 131 -4.82 2.04 -16.70
N SER A 132 -5.49 1.83 -17.84
CA SER A 132 -5.00 0.97 -18.93
C SER A 132 -3.66 1.41 -19.53
N ASP A 133 -3.27 2.67 -19.36
CA ASP A 133 -2.03 3.28 -19.83
C ASP A 133 -0.88 3.25 -18.81
N SER A 134 -1.11 2.75 -17.58
CA SER A 134 -0.06 2.70 -16.56
C SER A 134 -0.19 1.52 -15.60
N GLU A 135 0.64 0.49 -15.80
CA GLU A 135 0.75 -0.66 -14.92
C GLU A 135 1.09 -0.26 -13.47
N LEU A 136 1.99 0.70 -13.29
CA LEU A 136 2.43 1.14 -11.95
C LEU A 136 1.31 1.83 -11.16
N ALA A 137 0.45 2.60 -11.83
CA ALA A 137 -0.70 3.24 -11.18
C ALA A 137 -1.78 2.21 -10.83
N ALA A 138 -2.09 1.30 -11.76
CA ALA A 138 -3.02 0.20 -11.53
C ALA A 138 -2.57 -0.68 -10.35
N ALA A 139 -1.30 -1.08 -10.31
CA ALA A 139 -0.70 -1.81 -9.19
C ALA A 139 -0.81 -1.03 -7.87
N ALA A 140 -0.58 0.29 -7.89
CA ALA A 140 -0.68 1.12 -6.69
C ALA A 140 -2.10 1.15 -6.11
N TYR A 141 -3.14 1.24 -6.95
CA TYR A 141 -4.53 1.13 -6.52
C TYR A 141 -4.86 -0.28 -6.00
N ALA A 142 -4.40 -1.31 -6.71
CA ALA A 142 -4.58 -2.69 -6.29
C ALA A 142 -3.98 -2.96 -4.91
N TYR A 143 -2.83 -2.38 -4.58
CA TYR A 143 -2.24 -2.49 -3.24
C TYR A 143 -3.09 -1.89 -2.15
N ILE A 144 -3.73 -0.76 -2.43
CA ILE A 144 -4.59 -0.11 -1.45
C ILE A 144 -5.83 -0.97 -1.23
N ALA A 145 -6.45 -1.46 -2.31
CA ALA A 145 -7.59 -2.38 -2.25
C ALA A 145 -7.25 -3.68 -1.51
N ALA A 146 -6.16 -4.35 -1.89
CA ALA A 146 -5.69 -5.59 -1.26
C ALA A 146 -5.40 -5.37 0.23
N SER A 147 -4.84 -4.23 0.62
CA SER A 147 -4.60 -3.90 2.02
C SER A 147 -5.92 -3.75 2.80
N ILE A 148 -6.94 -3.11 2.23
CA ILE A 148 -8.25 -2.94 2.87
C ILE A 148 -8.98 -4.29 2.99
N LEU A 149 -8.93 -5.13 1.95
CA LEU A 149 -9.51 -6.48 1.97
C LEU A 149 -8.81 -7.38 2.99
N TRP A 150 -7.49 -7.24 3.14
CA TRP A 150 -6.75 -7.94 4.18
C TRP A 150 -7.21 -7.51 5.57
N ASP A 151 -7.42 -6.21 5.81
CA ASP A 151 -7.91 -5.71 7.09
C ASP A 151 -9.33 -6.24 7.39
N LEU A 152 -10.22 -6.28 6.40
CA LEU A 152 -11.55 -6.90 6.54
C LEU A 152 -11.45 -8.35 6.99
N TYR A 153 -10.60 -9.15 6.33
CA TYR A 153 -10.38 -10.54 6.70
C TYR A 153 -9.78 -10.67 8.11
N ALA A 154 -8.75 -9.88 8.43
CA ALA A 154 -8.03 -9.98 9.70
C ALA A 154 -8.87 -9.56 10.91
N GLU A 155 -9.73 -8.55 10.75
CA GLU A 155 -10.55 -8.02 11.85
C GLU A 155 -11.85 -8.80 12.07
N SER A 156 -12.51 -9.22 10.98
CA SER A 156 -13.86 -9.81 11.05
C SER A 156 -13.92 -11.30 10.71
N GLY A 157 -12.81 -11.88 10.24
CA GLY A 157 -12.80 -13.24 9.71
C GLY A 157 -13.54 -13.39 8.38
N ASP A 158 -13.84 -12.30 7.65
CA ASP A 158 -14.53 -12.35 6.37
C ASP A 158 -13.68 -13.03 5.30
N VAL A 159 -13.90 -14.33 5.13
CA VAL A 159 -13.21 -15.16 4.14
C VAL A 159 -13.51 -14.69 2.71
N LYS A 160 -14.67 -14.07 2.45
CA LYS A 160 -14.99 -13.53 1.12
C LYS A 160 -14.03 -12.42 0.74
N ALA A 161 -13.68 -11.53 1.69
CA ALA A 161 -12.69 -10.48 1.47
C ALA A 161 -11.31 -11.06 1.13
N LEU A 162 -10.92 -12.19 1.74
CA LEU A 162 -9.68 -12.88 1.39
C LEU A 162 -9.70 -13.46 -0.02
N TYR A 163 -10.81 -14.06 -0.45
CA TYR A 163 -10.95 -14.54 -1.83
C TYR A 163 -10.98 -13.39 -2.84
N GLU A 164 -11.68 -12.30 -2.53
CA GLU A 164 -11.68 -11.07 -3.34
C GLU A 164 -10.25 -10.53 -3.52
N LEU A 165 -9.45 -10.51 -2.44
CA LEU A 165 -8.05 -10.11 -2.48
C LEU A 165 -7.22 -11.02 -3.41
N ILE A 166 -7.38 -12.34 -3.27
CA ILE A 166 -6.66 -13.31 -4.09
C ILE A 166 -7.01 -13.14 -5.57
N LEU A 167 -8.30 -13.01 -5.88
CA LEU A 167 -8.78 -12.81 -7.26
C LEU A 167 -8.24 -11.51 -7.86
N LEU A 168 -8.28 -10.42 -7.09
CA LEU A 168 -7.72 -9.13 -7.50
C LEU A 168 -6.22 -9.26 -7.83
N LEU A 169 -5.43 -9.85 -6.94
CA LEU A 169 -3.98 -9.95 -7.14
C LEU A 169 -3.60 -10.93 -8.26
N GLU A 170 -4.31 -12.05 -8.42
CA GLU A 170 -4.11 -12.96 -9.57
C GLU A 170 -4.40 -12.22 -10.89
N TRP A 171 -5.46 -11.40 -10.93
CA TRP A 171 -5.76 -10.56 -12.09
C TRP A 171 -4.66 -9.51 -12.33
N VAL A 172 -4.19 -8.82 -11.28
CA VAL A 172 -3.12 -7.81 -11.40
C VAL A 172 -1.83 -8.44 -11.92
N ILE A 173 -1.38 -9.55 -11.36
CA ILE A 173 -0.14 -10.22 -11.81
C ILE A 173 -0.25 -10.68 -13.26
N LYS A 174 -1.44 -11.13 -13.69
CA LYS A 174 -1.66 -11.55 -15.08
C LYS A 174 -1.59 -10.38 -16.07
N ASN A 175 -2.16 -9.23 -15.70
CA ASN A 175 -2.29 -8.06 -16.58
C ASN A 175 -1.16 -7.02 -16.43
N HIS A 176 -0.43 -7.04 -15.31
CA HIS A 176 0.61 -6.07 -14.94
C HIS A 176 1.86 -6.81 -14.44
N GLN A 177 2.54 -7.51 -15.35
CA GLN A 177 3.62 -8.46 -15.02
C GLN A 177 4.87 -7.79 -14.42
N SER A 178 5.04 -6.48 -14.61
CA SER A 178 6.15 -5.70 -14.04
C SER A 178 6.09 -5.61 -12.50
N ASP A 179 4.95 -5.97 -11.91
CA ASP A 179 4.64 -5.70 -10.51
C ASP A 179 4.93 -6.90 -9.58
N GLN A 180 6.17 -6.99 -9.10
CA GLN A 180 6.62 -8.11 -8.27
C GLN A 180 6.04 -8.10 -6.84
N ILE A 181 5.66 -6.94 -6.31
CA ILE A 181 5.15 -6.84 -4.93
C ILE A 181 3.77 -7.51 -4.82
N SER A 182 2.93 -7.48 -5.86
CA SER A 182 1.64 -8.17 -5.90
C SER A 182 1.79 -9.68 -5.74
N ALA A 183 2.81 -10.27 -6.37
CA ALA A 183 3.13 -11.68 -6.21
C ALA A 183 3.55 -12.02 -4.78
N VAL A 184 4.27 -11.13 -4.08
CA VAL A 184 4.65 -11.32 -2.66
C VAL A 184 3.40 -11.27 -1.77
N ILE A 185 2.51 -10.30 -1.98
CA ILE A 185 1.27 -10.19 -1.19
C ILE A 185 0.36 -11.40 -1.44
N LEU A 186 0.27 -11.85 -2.69
CA LEU A 186 -0.49 -13.03 -3.05
C LEU A 186 0.08 -14.31 -2.42
N CYS A 187 1.42 -14.42 -2.31
CA CYS A 187 2.04 -15.52 -1.56
C CYS A 187 1.54 -15.55 -0.11
N LYS A 188 1.49 -14.39 0.55
CA LYS A 188 0.95 -14.28 1.92
C LYS A 188 -0.51 -14.71 1.97
N ALA A 189 -1.35 -14.24 1.06
CA ALA A 189 -2.77 -14.59 1.02
C ALA A 189 -3.01 -16.09 0.78
N TYR A 190 -2.29 -16.71 -0.16
CA TYR A 190 -2.38 -18.16 -0.38
C TYR A 190 -1.89 -18.98 0.81
N SER A 191 -0.88 -18.47 1.52
CA SER A 191 -0.37 -19.12 2.72
C SER A 191 -1.39 -19.11 3.85
N SER A 192 -2.17 -18.04 3.98
CA SER A 192 -3.28 -17.97 4.95
C SER A 192 -4.35 -19.04 4.73
N ILE A 193 -4.57 -19.48 3.49
CA ILE A 193 -5.50 -20.58 3.16
C ILE A 193 -4.81 -21.93 2.96
N GLY A 194 -3.50 -22.04 3.25
CA GLY A 194 -2.75 -23.29 3.20
C GLY A 194 -2.42 -23.81 1.79
N ILE A 195 -2.57 -23.00 0.73
CA ILE A 195 -2.29 -23.44 -0.65
C ILE A 195 -0.80 -23.29 -0.97
N THR A 196 -0.01 -24.26 -0.54
CA THR A 196 1.46 -24.24 -0.67
C THR A 196 1.95 -24.37 -2.12
N THR A 197 1.23 -25.09 -2.98
CA THR A 197 1.63 -25.31 -4.39
C THR A 197 1.61 -24.02 -5.21
N ARG A 198 0.60 -23.16 -5.00
CA ARG A 198 0.50 -21.85 -5.67
C ARG A 198 1.59 -20.91 -5.20
N VAL A 199 1.86 -20.90 -3.89
CA VAL A 199 2.93 -20.11 -3.29
C VAL A 199 4.29 -20.49 -3.87
N GLN A 200 4.60 -21.78 -3.99
CA GLN A 200 5.84 -22.25 -4.62
C GLN A 200 5.99 -21.76 -6.05
N ARG A 201 4.90 -21.80 -6.83
CA ARG A 201 4.91 -21.32 -8.23
C ARG A 201 5.20 -19.81 -8.30
N LEU A 202 4.58 -19.03 -7.42
CA LEU A 202 4.80 -17.58 -7.35
C LEU A 202 6.23 -17.24 -6.92
N ILE A 203 6.75 -17.91 -5.89
CA ILE A 203 8.14 -17.74 -5.43
C ILE A 203 9.15 -18.07 -6.54
N ARG A 204 8.92 -19.15 -7.29
CA ARG A 204 9.76 -19.48 -8.45
C ARG A 204 9.68 -18.42 -9.54
N GLY A 205 8.50 -17.85 -9.78
CA GLY A 205 8.28 -16.77 -10.75
C GLY A 205 8.93 -15.44 -10.36
N LEU A 206 9.14 -15.18 -9.06
CA LEU A 206 9.82 -13.99 -8.56
C LEU A 206 11.33 -13.97 -8.84
N ASP A 207 11.93 -15.07 -9.30
CA ASP A 207 13.38 -15.23 -9.54
C ASP A 207 14.23 -14.69 -8.37
N ILE A 208 13.86 -15.05 -7.14
CA ILE A 208 14.52 -14.55 -5.91
C ILE A 208 15.96 -15.07 -5.86
N LYS A 209 16.92 -14.15 -5.96
CA LYS A 209 18.37 -14.45 -5.96
C LYS A 209 18.96 -14.42 -4.55
N TYR A 210 20.19 -14.92 -4.42
CA TYR A 210 20.93 -15.17 -3.18
C TYR A 210 20.66 -14.17 -2.04
N ILE A 211 20.93 -12.87 -2.22
CA ILE A 211 20.73 -11.86 -1.17
C ILE A 211 19.25 -11.65 -0.83
N GLN A 212 18.36 -11.76 -1.83
CA GLN A 212 16.92 -11.61 -1.62
C GLN A 212 16.33 -12.80 -0.86
N LYS A 213 16.95 -13.99 -0.92
CA LYS A 213 16.53 -15.16 -0.13
C LYS A 213 16.74 -14.94 1.36
N ASP A 214 17.83 -14.29 1.77
CA ASP A 214 18.06 -13.96 3.17
C ASP A 214 17.06 -12.90 3.66
N THR A 215 16.83 -11.84 2.88
CA THR A 215 15.88 -10.77 3.24
C THR A 215 14.42 -11.21 3.25
N LEU A 216 14.02 -12.07 2.31
CA LEU A 216 12.66 -12.64 2.26
C LEU A 216 12.55 -13.95 3.04
N GLY A 217 13.65 -14.38 3.69
CA GLY A 217 13.76 -15.67 4.36
C GLY A 217 12.74 -15.86 5.47
N GLU A 218 12.42 -14.82 6.25
CA GLU A 218 11.37 -14.91 7.28
C GLU A 218 9.98 -15.11 6.66
N LEU A 219 9.66 -14.35 5.61
CA LEU A 219 8.43 -14.47 4.82
C LEU A 219 8.29 -15.89 4.24
N LEU A 220 9.39 -16.45 3.74
CA LEU A 220 9.45 -17.80 3.19
C LEU A 220 9.46 -18.90 4.28
N SER A 221 9.99 -18.62 5.47
CA SER A 221 10.09 -19.57 6.59
C SER A 221 8.73 -19.85 7.22
N PHE A 222 7.87 -18.84 7.38
CA PHE A 222 6.48 -19.04 7.81
C PHE A 222 5.69 -19.91 6.81
N ILE A 223 5.96 -19.76 5.52
CA ILE A 223 5.37 -20.57 4.44
C ILE A 223 5.90 -22.01 4.51
N PHE A 224 7.19 -22.19 4.84
CA PHE A 224 7.84 -23.49 4.99
C PHE A 224 7.36 -24.28 6.22
N ILE A 225 7.00 -23.61 7.32
CA ILE A 225 6.45 -24.28 8.51
C ILE A 225 5.07 -24.88 8.19
N ILE A 226 4.21 -24.14 7.47
CA ILE A 226 2.95 -24.69 6.94
C ILE A 226 3.22 -25.88 6.03
N PHE A 227 4.26 -25.81 5.17
CA PHE A 227 4.66 -26.90 4.29
C PHE A 227 5.07 -28.18 5.05
N VAL A 228 5.86 -28.06 6.14
CA VAL A 228 6.24 -29.22 6.99
C VAL A 228 5.04 -29.79 7.73
N LEU A 229 4.10 -28.95 8.17
CA LEU A 229 2.87 -29.40 8.82
C LEU A 229 1.92 -30.10 7.83
N SER A 230 1.70 -29.54 6.63
CA SER A 230 0.84 -30.15 5.61
C SER A 230 1.41 -31.45 5.04
N THR A 231 2.73 -31.57 4.86
CA THR A 231 3.36 -32.83 4.46
C THR A 231 3.31 -33.88 5.57
N LYS A 232 3.47 -33.49 6.84
CA LYS A 232 3.28 -34.42 7.98
C LYS A 232 1.82 -34.87 8.14
N VAL A 233 0.83 -34.01 7.88
CA VAL A 233 -0.59 -34.37 7.91
C VAL A 233 -0.96 -35.27 6.72
N LEU A 234 -0.49 -34.97 5.51
CA LEU A 234 -0.71 -35.82 4.34
C LEU A 234 -0.03 -37.21 4.47
N ILE A 235 1.14 -37.29 5.10
CA ILE A 235 1.79 -38.58 5.39
C ILE A 235 1.04 -39.37 6.47
N LYS A 236 0.36 -38.68 7.41
CA LYS A 236 -0.43 -39.33 8.45
C LYS A 236 -1.80 -39.81 7.95
N ASP A 237 -2.42 -39.09 7.03
CA ASP A 237 -3.75 -39.42 6.49
C ASP A 237 -3.69 -40.39 5.29
N TYR A 238 -2.56 -40.49 4.59
CA TYR A 238 -2.36 -41.46 3.50
C TYR A 238 -1.38 -42.61 3.84
N GLY A 239 -0.86 -42.64 5.07
CA GLY A 239 0.08 -43.66 5.55
C GLY A 239 -0.55 -44.95 6.10
N GLU A 240 -1.88 -45.04 6.23
CA GLU A 240 -2.58 -46.25 6.72
C GLU A 240 -3.34 -47.04 5.65
N CYS A 241 -3.18 -46.73 4.35
CA CYS A 241 -3.92 -47.41 3.27
C CYS A 241 -3.08 -48.05 2.16
N PHE A 242 -1.78 -48.26 2.34
CA PHE A 242 -1.02 -49.13 1.44
C PHE A 242 0.02 -49.97 2.21
N CYS A 243 -0.38 -51.23 2.42
CA CYS A 243 0.37 -52.40 2.92
C CYS A 243 0.76 -52.42 4.41
#